data_AF-A0A2K2VI59-F1
#
_entry.id   AF-A0A2K2VI59-F1
#
_cell.length_a   1.000
_cell.length_b   1.000
_cell.length_c   1.000
_cell.angle_alpha   90.00
_cell.angle_beta   90.00
_cell.angle_gamma   90.00
#
_symmetry.space_group_name_H-M   'P 1'
#
loop_
_entity.id
_entity.type
_entity.pdbx_description
1 polymer ?
#
loop_
_entity_poly.entity_id
_entity_poly.type
_entity_poly.pdbx_seq_one_letter_code
_entity_poly.pdbx_strand_id
1 'polypeptide(L)'
;MLPYSTTHIDTLSIQINCSRDNNKQREILLGIKEHLKVMFNPYIDPVEYKAGFDTRIEHKVYCNNRTVLSIQTGFSNNNYYVKITFAGLQTYDYLVDNTSYQYLWTIAAYINSNQLGLNITELDIAIDVPNVSFNDLIAFCSSHTSRTVYHGLGEIQIYDDETSYVEKFKNRIAASVAIKRAYLYN
;
A
#
# COMPACT_ATOMS: atom_id res chain seq x y z
N MET A 1 -6.69 31.35 1.72
CA MET A 1 -7.60 30.53 0.89
C MET A 1 -7.16 29.10 1.07
N LEU A 2 -7.98 28.24 1.66
CA LEU A 2 -7.65 26.81 1.73
C LEU A 2 -7.73 26.21 0.32
N PRO A 3 -6.91 25.21 -0.02
CA PRO A 3 -7.01 24.55 -1.32
C PRO A 3 -8.36 23.83 -1.46
N TYR A 4 -8.85 23.69 -2.69
CA TYR A 4 -10.09 22.96 -2.99
C TYR A 4 -9.97 21.47 -2.65
N SER A 5 -8.77 20.91 -2.79
CA SER A 5 -8.39 19.60 -2.29
C SER A 5 -6.91 19.53 -1.92
N THR A 6 -6.55 18.58 -1.07
CA THR A 6 -5.14 18.19 -0.82
C THR A 6 -4.95 16.74 -1.28
N THR A 7 -3.74 16.36 -1.67
CA THR A 7 -3.46 15.01 -2.18
C THR A 7 -2.23 14.46 -1.47
N HIS A 8 -2.38 13.25 -0.93
CA HIS A 8 -1.41 12.59 -0.08
C HIS A 8 -1.12 11.18 -0.59
N ILE A 9 0.06 10.66 -0.30
CA ILE A 9 0.35 9.24 -0.45
C ILE A 9 -0.07 8.58 0.87
N ASP A 10 -0.93 7.57 0.81
CA ASP A 10 -1.27 6.75 1.99
C ASP A 10 -0.34 5.53 2.10
N THR A 11 -0.21 4.78 1.00
CA THR A 11 0.57 3.54 0.97
C THR A 11 1.47 3.51 -0.25
N LEU A 12 2.73 3.10 -0.06
CA LEU A 12 3.73 2.93 -1.11
C LEU A 12 4.38 1.57 -0.96
N SER A 13 4.40 0.77 -2.02
CA SER A 13 5.23 -0.44 -2.06
C SER A 13 6.28 -0.42 -3.15
N ILE A 14 7.50 -0.76 -2.77
CA ILE A 14 8.64 -0.94 -3.67
C ILE A 14 9.09 -2.41 -3.68
N GLN A 15 9.68 -2.84 -4.78
CA GLN A 15 10.22 -4.19 -4.96
C GLN A 15 11.65 -4.13 -5.50
N ILE A 16 12.55 -4.79 -4.78
CA ILE A 16 13.95 -4.99 -5.18
C ILE A 16 14.06 -6.37 -5.82
N ASN A 17 14.54 -6.43 -7.06
CA ASN A 17 14.68 -7.68 -7.81
C ASN A 17 16.07 -8.30 -7.59
N CYS A 18 16.13 -9.60 -7.30
CA CYS A 18 17.34 -10.31 -6.92
C CYS A 18 17.95 -11.16 -8.05
N SER A 19 17.53 -10.95 -9.30
CA SER A 19 18.09 -11.59 -10.51
C SER A 19 18.23 -13.12 -10.43
N ARG A 20 17.18 -13.82 -9.97
CA ARG A 20 17.16 -15.29 -9.71
C ARG A 20 18.05 -15.79 -8.57
N ASP A 21 18.69 -14.91 -7.81
CA ASP A 21 19.52 -15.29 -6.67
C ASP A 21 18.76 -15.19 -5.33
N ASN A 22 18.60 -16.33 -4.66
CA ASN A 22 17.98 -16.45 -3.34
C ASN A 22 18.93 -15.99 -2.22
N ASN A 23 20.25 -16.16 -2.39
CA ASN A 23 21.23 -15.68 -1.41
C ASN A 23 21.23 -14.15 -1.39
N LYS A 24 21.24 -13.51 -2.57
CA LYS A 24 21.07 -12.05 -2.70
C LYS A 24 19.75 -11.56 -2.09
N GLN A 25 18.65 -12.31 -2.22
CA GLN A 25 17.38 -11.97 -1.54
C GLN A 25 17.52 -11.98 -0.02
N ARG A 26 18.20 -12.99 0.55
CA ARG A 26 18.44 -13.10 1.99
C ARG A 26 19.38 -12.01 2.49
N GLU A 27 20.46 -11.72 1.76
CA GLU A 27 21.41 -10.64 2.07
C GLU A 27 20.71 -9.28 2.13
N ILE A 28 19.88 -8.95 1.13
CA ILE A 28 19.11 -7.69 1.10
C ILE A 28 18.12 -7.64 2.27
N LEU A 29 17.38 -8.74 2.55
CA LEU A 29 16.46 -8.78 3.68
C LEU A 29 17.18 -8.58 5.02
N LEU A 30 18.31 -9.26 5.24
CA LEU A 30 19.10 -9.15 6.47
C LEU A 30 19.68 -7.74 6.61
N GLY A 31 20.31 -7.20 5.57
CA GLY A 31 20.90 -5.87 5.58
C GLY A 31 19.88 -4.75 5.85
N ILE A 32 18.66 -4.85 5.29
CA ILE A 32 17.57 -3.92 5.63
C ILE A 32 17.18 -4.05 7.11
N LYS A 33 16.98 -5.27 7.62
CA LYS A 33 16.60 -5.50 9.02
C LYS A 33 17.68 -5.02 10.01
N GLU A 34 18.95 -5.23 9.68
CA GLU A 34 20.08 -4.74 10.47
C GLU A 34 20.18 -3.21 10.44
N HIS A 35 20.02 -2.59 9.26
CA HIS A 35 20.02 -1.13 9.14
C HIS A 35 18.87 -0.50 9.94
N LEU A 36 17.65 -1.03 9.84
CA LEU A 36 16.51 -0.60 10.66
C LEU A 36 16.77 -0.78 12.16
N LYS A 37 17.40 -1.90 12.55
CA LYS A 37 17.77 -2.15 13.95
C LYS A 37 18.79 -1.14 14.48
N VAL A 38 19.76 -0.72 13.66
CA VAL A 38 20.72 0.33 14.03
C VAL A 38 20.06 1.70 14.13
N MET A 39 19.17 2.05 13.19
CA MET A 39 18.58 3.40 13.12
C MET A 39 17.46 3.64 14.14
N PHE A 40 16.61 2.63 14.39
CA PHE A 40 15.41 2.77 15.23
C PHE A 40 15.24 1.67 16.30
N ASN A 41 16.01 0.58 16.22
CA ASN A 41 15.86 -0.63 17.02
C ASN A 41 14.39 -1.12 17.19
N PRO A 42 13.60 -1.25 16.11
CA PRO A 42 12.19 -1.59 16.22
C PRO A 42 11.99 -3.08 16.48
N TYR A 43 10.86 -3.42 17.08
CA TYR A 43 10.36 -4.79 17.05
C TYR A 43 9.86 -5.11 15.64
N ILE A 44 10.45 -6.12 15.00
CA ILE A 44 10.09 -6.59 13.66
C ILE A 44 9.39 -7.95 13.80
N ASP A 45 8.07 -7.93 13.73
CA ASP A 45 7.17 -9.06 13.96
C ASP A 45 7.09 -9.99 12.74
N PRO A 46 7.45 -11.29 12.85
CA PRO A 46 7.30 -12.25 11.77
C PRO A 46 5.87 -12.83 11.73
N VAL A 47 5.04 -12.31 10.82
CA VAL A 47 3.66 -12.77 10.60
C VAL A 47 3.63 -13.80 9.47
N GLU A 48 3.19 -15.03 9.78
CA GLU A 48 3.06 -16.12 8.82
C GLU A 48 1.65 -16.18 8.20
N TYR A 49 1.58 -16.14 6.87
CA TYR A 49 0.36 -16.28 6.09
C TYR A 49 0.35 -17.62 5.35
N LYS A 50 -0.75 -18.38 5.48
CA LYS A 50 -0.95 -19.69 4.84
C LYS A 50 -2.12 -19.64 3.87
N ALA A 51 -1.85 -19.96 2.60
CA ALA A 51 -2.85 -20.01 1.54
C ALA A 51 -2.75 -21.36 0.81
N GLY A 52 -3.43 -22.38 1.36
CA GLY A 52 -3.28 -23.75 0.91
C GLY A 52 -1.85 -24.27 1.21
N PHE A 53 -1.10 -24.59 0.16
CA PHE A 53 0.31 -25.00 0.28
C PHE A 53 1.30 -23.83 0.22
N ASP A 54 0.85 -22.61 -0.11
CA ASP A 54 1.71 -21.44 -0.10
C ASP A 54 1.87 -20.90 1.33
N THR A 55 3.11 -20.60 1.71
CA THR A 55 3.48 -20.06 3.03
C THR A 55 4.37 -18.85 2.83
N ARG A 56 3.87 -17.69 3.25
CA ARG A 56 4.54 -16.39 3.13
C ARG A 56 4.78 -15.82 4.51
N ILE A 57 5.99 -15.34 4.77
CA ILE A 57 6.31 -14.59 5.99
C ILE A 57 6.41 -13.12 5.62
N GLU A 58 5.71 -12.28 6.38
CA GLU A 58 5.89 -10.83 6.39
C GLU A 58 6.59 -10.41 7.68
N HIS A 59 7.48 -9.44 7.57
CA HIS A 59 8.18 -8.83 8.68
C HIS A 59 7.60 -7.44 8.91
N LYS A 60 6.71 -7.31 9.90
CA LYS A 60 5.93 -6.10 10.15
C LYS A 60 6.50 -5.27 11.29
N VAL A 61 6.35 -3.96 11.16
CA VAL A 61 6.57 -3.00 12.24
C VAL A 61 5.28 -2.22 12.45
N TYR A 62 4.93 -2.00 13.71
CA TYR A 62 3.70 -1.33 14.10
C TYR A 62 3.98 -0.03 14.86
N CYS A 63 3.09 0.95 14.70
CA CYS A 63 3.02 2.15 15.51
C CYS A 63 1.54 2.42 15.83
N ASN A 64 1.19 2.72 17.08
CA ASN A 64 -0.20 2.84 17.55
C ASN A 64 -1.14 1.71 17.06
N ASN A 65 -0.70 0.46 17.14
CA ASN A 65 -1.40 -0.76 16.66
C ASN A 65 -1.70 -0.80 15.13
N ARG A 66 -1.18 0.13 14.33
CA ARG A 66 -1.26 0.14 12.86
C ARG A 66 0.06 -0.34 12.27
N THR A 67 0.05 -1.10 11.17
CA THR A 67 1.27 -1.45 10.43
C THR A 67 1.80 -0.21 9.71
N VAL A 68 3.05 0.15 9.96
CA VAL A 68 3.75 1.28 9.31
C VAL A 68 4.77 0.80 8.27
N LEU A 69 5.27 -0.42 8.43
CA LEU A 69 6.21 -1.07 7.53
C LEU A 69 5.90 -2.57 7.45
N SER A 70 5.91 -3.15 6.25
CA SER A 70 5.97 -4.60 6.03
C SER A 70 7.09 -4.93 5.04
N ILE A 71 7.91 -5.94 5.35
CA ILE A 71 8.93 -6.47 4.44
C ILE A 71 8.60 -7.93 4.13
N GLN A 72 8.53 -8.27 2.85
CA GLN A 72 8.14 -9.57 2.33
C GLN A 72 9.22 -10.10 1.38
N THR A 73 9.54 -11.39 1.47
CA THR A 73 10.24 -12.10 0.39
C THR A 73 9.25 -12.86 -0.50
N GLY A 74 9.63 -13.10 -1.74
CA GLY A 74 8.86 -13.96 -2.63
C GLY A 74 9.63 -14.36 -3.90
N PHE A 75 8.98 -15.18 -4.72
CA PHE A 75 9.49 -15.61 -6.01
C PHE A 75 8.37 -15.53 -7.05
N SER A 76 8.59 -14.80 -8.14
CA SER A 76 7.62 -14.66 -9.24
C SER A 76 8.34 -14.39 -10.55
N ASN A 77 7.73 -14.77 -11.69
CA ASN A 77 8.27 -14.56 -13.04
C ASN A 77 9.74 -15.01 -13.22
N ASN A 78 10.11 -16.11 -12.56
CA ASN A 78 11.48 -16.62 -12.47
C ASN A 78 12.48 -15.55 -11.97
N ASN A 79 12.16 -14.95 -10.82
CA ASN A 79 12.98 -14.00 -10.09
C ASN A 79 12.63 -13.98 -8.59
N TYR A 80 13.63 -13.97 -7.72
CA TYR A 80 13.46 -13.68 -6.29
C TYR A 80 13.36 -12.17 -6.07
N TYR A 81 12.57 -11.75 -5.09
CA TYR A 81 12.39 -10.32 -4.78
C TYR A 81 12.20 -10.04 -3.29
N VAL A 82 12.53 -8.82 -2.88
CA VAL A 82 12.12 -8.25 -1.58
C VAL A 82 11.11 -7.16 -1.87
N LYS A 83 9.86 -7.32 -1.41
CA LYS A 83 8.83 -6.25 -1.43
C LYS A 83 8.87 -5.55 -0.08
N ILE A 84 8.79 -4.22 -0.09
CA ILE A 84 8.75 -3.37 1.08
C ILE A 84 7.53 -2.47 0.91
N THR A 85 6.64 -2.47 1.91
CA THR A 85 5.40 -1.68 1.93
C THR A 85 5.46 -0.70 3.10
N PHE A 86 5.36 0.59 2.81
CA PHE A 86 5.14 1.66 3.76
C PHE A 86 3.63 1.96 3.76
N ALA A 87 2.98 1.81 4.90
CA ALA A 87 1.53 1.98 5.03
C ALA A 87 1.23 3.05 6.08
N GLY A 88 0.13 3.78 5.91
CA GLY A 88 -0.19 4.90 6.80
C GLY A 88 0.87 6.00 6.74
N LEU A 89 1.20 6.45 5.54
CA LEU A 89 1.97 7.67 5.28
C LEU A 89 1.10 8.93 5.43
N GLN A 90 -0.24 8.78 5.44
CA GLN A 90 -1.19 9.82 5.80
C GLN A 90 -2.40 9.21 6.52
N THR A 91 -2.41 9.28 7.85
CA THR A 91 -3.48 8.74 8.71
C THR A 91 -4.09 9.78 9.65
N TYR A 92 -3.56 11.01 9.65
CA TYR A 92 -3.88 12.09 10.59
C TYR A 92 -3.45 11.83 12.04
N ASP A 93 -2.81 10.70 12.31
CA ASP A 93 -2.07 10.44 13.55
C ASP A 93 -0.60 10.80 13.32
N TYR A 94 -0.20 11.99 13.80
CA TYR A 94 1.16 12.54 13.63
C TYR A 94 2.27 11.53 13.99
N LEU A 95 2.06 10.70 15.02
CA LEU A 95 3.08 9.73 15.44
C LEU A 95 3.21 8.60 14.42
N VAL A 96 2.09 8.09 13.90
CA VAL A 96 2.08 7.09 12.82
C VAL A 96 2.69 7.66 11.55
N ASP A 97 2.20 8.80 11.09
CA ASP A 97 2.61 9.42 9.82
C ASP A 97 4.12 9.71 9.83
N ASN A 98 4.64 10.37 10.88
CA ASN A 98 6.07 10.63 11.03
C ASN A 98 6.89 9.32 11.10
N THR A 99 6.39 8.29 11.79
CA THR A 99 7.08 6.99 11.88
C THR A 99 7.18 6.31 10.50
N SER A 100 6.08 6.30 9.74
CA SER A 100 6.02 5.76 8.38
C SER A 100 6.96 6.51 7.43
N TYR A 101 6.99 7.85 7.49
CA TYR A 101 7.94 8.66 6.72
C TYR A 101 9.41 8.40 7.11
N GLN A 102 9.72 8.23 8.40
CA GLN A 102 11.09 7.91 8.84
C GLN A 102 11.55 6.54 8.31
N TYR A 103 10.68 5.54 8.27
CA TYR A 103 10.99 4.26 7.62
C TYR A 103 11.19 4.40 6.11
N LEU A 104 10.32 5.16 5.43
CA LEU A 104 10.44 5.44 4.00
C LEU A 104 11.80 6.08 3.66
N TRP A 105 12.16 7.18 4.32
CA TRP A 105 13.42 7.88 4.06
C TRP A 105 14.65 7.04 4.39
N THR A 106 14.61 6.28 5.48
CA THR A 106 15.74 5.42 5.88
C THR A 106 15.97 4.27 4.91
N ILE A 107 14.90 3.61 4.47
CA ILE A 107 15.01 2.52 3.49
C ILE A 107 15.38 3.07 2.11
N ALA A 108 14.88 4.24 1.70
CA ALA A 108 15.33 4.90 0.48
C ALA A 108 16.83 5.25 0.53
N ALA A 109 17.33 5.77 1.66
CA ALA A 109 18.75 6.03 1.87
C ALA A 109 19.60 4.75 1.81
N TYR A 110 19.14 3.66 2.44
CA TYR A 110 19.78 2.34 2.37
C TYR A 110 19.86 1.80 0.93
N ILE A 111 18.74 1.85 0.19
CA ILE A 111 18.64 1.38 -1.20
C ILE A 111 19.60 2.17 -2.11
N ASN A 112 19.62 3.50 -1.99
CA ASN A 112 20.52 4.36 -2.76
C ASN A 112 21.99 4.11 -2.41
N SER A 113 22.33 3.99 -1.13
CA SER A 113 23.71 3.75 -0.66
C SER A 113 24.28 2.42 -1.14
N ASN A 114 23.41 1.40 -1.26
CA ASN A 114 23.77 0.07 -1.75
C ASN A 114 23.50 -0.12 -3.27
N GLN A 115 23.14 0.96 -3.98
CA GLN A 115 22.86 0.96 -5.43
C GLN A 115 21.85 -0.12 -5.87
N LEU A 116 20.82 -0.38 -5.04
CA LEU A 116 19.84 -1.42 -5.29
C LEU A 116 18.75 -0.92 -6.25
N GLY A 117 18.56 -1.62 -7.37
CA GLY A 117 17.47 -1.33 -8.32
C GLY A 117 16.10 -1.63 -7.72
N LEU A 118 15.21 -0.64 -7.73
CA LEU A 118 13.84 -0.72 -7.20
C LEU A 118 12.79 -0.55 -8.30
N ASN A 119 11.61 -1.12 -8.11
CA ASN A 119 10.40 -0.85 -8.89
C ASN A 119 9.26 -0.48 -7.94
N ILE A 120 8.45 0.52 -8.27
CA ILE A 120 7.20 0.77 -7.55
C ILE A 120 6.18 -0.30 -7.97
N THR A 121 5.51 -0.91 -6.99
CA THR A 121 4.54 -2.01 -7.19
C THR A 121 3.15 -1.70 -6.67
N GLU A 122 3.03 -0.65 -5.85
CA GLU A 122 1.79 -0.18 -5.23
C GLU A 122 1.97 1.30 -4.88
N LEU A 123 0.92 2.08 -5.11
CA LEU A 123 0.85 3.49 -4.77
C LEU A 123 -0.61 3.81 -4.56
N ASP A 124 -1.01 3.98 -3.31
CA ASP A 124 -2.36 4.36 -2.92
C ASP A 124 -2.35 5.83 -2.49
N ILE A 125 -3.33 6.58 -2.98
CA ILE A 125 -3.40 8.04 -2.90
C ILE A 125 -4.67 8.43 -2.17
N ALA A 126 -4.54 9.26 -1.13
CA ALA A 126 -5.66 9.90 -0.45
C ALA A 126 -5.89 11.31 -1.03
N ILE A 127 -7.15 11.73 -1.12
CA ILE A 127 -7.53 13.07 -1.61
C ILE A 127 -8.55 13.65 -0.63
N ASP A 128 -8.15 14.73 0.03
CA ASP A 128 -8.96 15.41 1.03
C ASP A 128 -9.69 16.59 0.40
N VAL A 129 -10.99 16.71 0.64
CA VAL A 129 -11.88 17.68 -0.02
C VAL A 129 -12.70 18.45 1.03
N PRO A 130 -12.04 19.24 1.90
CA PRO A 130 -12.61 19.73 3.17
C PRO A 130 -13.75 20.76 3.03
N ASN A 131 -14.08 21.19 1.82
CA ASN A 131 -15.12 22.20 1.54
C ASN A 131 -16.28 21.64 0.71
N VAL A 132 -16.40 20.31 0.60
CA VAL A 132 -17.44 19.61 -0.17
C VAL A 132 -18.09 18.59 0.75
N SER A 133 -19.43 18.50 0.75
CA SER A 133 -20.13 17.46 1.53
C SER A 133 -19.82 16.08 0.96
N PHE A 134 -19.72 15.05 1.81
CA PHE A 134 -19.57 13.67 1.35
C PHE A 134 -20.68 13.27 0.35
N ASN A 135 -21.90 13.78 0.56
CA ASN A 135 -23.07 13.54 -0.30
C ASN A 135 -23.01 14.27 -1.66
N ASP A 136 -22.10 15.24 -1.81
CA ASP A 136 -21.81 15.93 -3.07
C ASP A 136 -20.61 15.31 -3.82
N LEU A 137 -19.94 14.30 -3.23
CA LEU A 137 -18.80 13.61 -3.83
C LEU A 137 -19.24 12.38 -4.62
N ILE A 138 -18.67 12.22 -5.82
CA ILE A 138 -18.85 11.03 -6.65
C ILE A 138 -17.46 10.52 -7.03
N ALA A 139 -17.04 9.42 -6.40
CA ALA A 139 -15.96 8.60 -6.94
C ALA A 139 -16.52 7.69 -8.05
N PHE A 140 -15.78 7.50 -9.13
CA PHE A 140 -16.10 6.50 -10.13
C PHE A 140 -14.81 5.88 -10.67
N CYS A 141 -14.79 4.56 -10.81
CA CYS A 141 -13.65 3.89 -11.43
C CYS A 141 -13.73 4.06 -12.95
N SER A 142 -12.63 4.46 -13.60
CA SER A 142 -12.55 4.55 -15.06
C SER A 142 -12.49 3.18 -15.76
N SER A 143 -12.25 2.10 -15.02
CA SER A 143 -12.57 0.72 -15.43
C SER A 143 -12.72 -0.20 -14.21
N HIS A 144 -13.21 -1.43 -14.40
CA HIS A 144 -13.63 -2.32 -13.30
C HIS A 144 -12.65 -3.48 -13.03
N THR A 145 -12.66 -3.96 -11.78
CA THR A 145 -11.99 -5.18 -11.33
C THR A 145 -12.99 -6.35 -11.31
N SER A 146 -12.59 -7.52 -11.83
CA SER A 146 -13.42 -8.73 -11.73
C SER A 146 -13.69 -9.13 -10.27
N ARG A 147 -14.87 -9.72 -9.99
CA ARG A 147 -15.28 -10.27 -8.68
C ARG A 147 -15.44 -9.24 -7.54
N THR A 148 -15.60 -7.96 -7.88
CA THR A 148 -16.04 -6.92 -6.93
C THR A 148 -17.53 -6.63 -7.16
N VAL A 149 -18.29 -6.45 -6.08
CA VAL A 149 -19.68 -5.97 -6.14
C VAL A 149 -19.64 -4.44 -6.24
N TYR A 150 -20.48 -3.89 -7.11
CA TYR A 150 -20.53 -2.45 -7.41
C TYR A 150 -21.95 -1.93 -7.18
N HIS A 151 -22.07 -0.85 -6.41
CA HIS A 151 -23.33 -0.21 -6.06
C HIS A 151 -23.65 0.94 -7.03
N GLY A 152 -24.93 1.12 -7.36
CA GLY A 152 -25.42 2.20 -8.23
C GLY A 152 -25.50 3.56 -7.53
N LEU A 153 -25.57 4.65 -8.31
CA LEU A 153 -25.87 5.99 -7.78
C LEU A 153 -27.20 5.98 -7.00
N GLY A 154 -27.15 6.30 -5.70
CA GLY A 154 -28.30 6.29 -4.80
C GLY A 154 -28.72 4.90 -4.28
N GLU A 155 -27.93 3.86 -4.49
CA GLU A 155 -28.09 2.60 -3.75
C GLU A 155 -27.50 2.76 -2.33
N ILE A 156 -28.33 2.55 -1.30
CA ILE A 156 -27.91 2.53 0.11
C ILE A 156 -26.83 1.48 0.31
N GLN A 157 -25.70 1.88 0.92
CA GLN A 157 -24.54 1.02 1.09
C GLN A 157 -24.45 0.44 2.52
N ILE A 158 -23.56 -0.53 2.73
CA ILE A 158 -23.37 -1.15 4.05
C ILE A 158 -22.86 -0.16 5.11
N TYR A 159 -22.18 0.89 4.65
CA TYR A 159 -21.62 1.98 5.46
C TYR A 159 -22.11 3.34 4.91
N ASP A 160 -23.42 3.47 4.70
CA ASP A 160 -24.06 4.74 4.30
C ASP A 160 -23.62 5.89 5.23
N ASP A 161 -23.44 7.11 4.69
CA ASP A 161 -22.83 8.29 5.35
C ASP A 161 -21.37 8.13 5.89
N GLU A 162 -20.76 6.94 5.89
CA GLU A 162 -19.38 6.69 6.38
C GLU A 162 -18.39 6.26 5.28
N THR A 163 -18.81 5.44 4.31
CA THR A 163 -17.96 4.91 3.23
C THR A 163 -18.79 4.56 1.99
N SER A 164 -18.41 5.11 0.83
CA SER A 164 -19.08 4.85 -0.46
C SER A 164 -18.19 4.05 -1.43
N TYR A 165 -18.75 2.98 -1.99
CA TYR A 165 -18.19 2.12 -3.04
C TYR A 165 -18.99 2.30 -4.37
N VAL A 166 -18.35 2.56 -5.53
CA VAL A 166 -19.03 3.11 -6.75
C VAL A 166 -18.29 2.75 -8.08
N GLU A 167 -18.85 2.44 -9.28
CA GLU A 167 -20.23 2.14 -9.74
C GLU A 167 -20.24 0.97 -10.79
N LYS A 168 -21.32 0.82 -11.59
CA LYS A 168 -21.67 -0.32 -12.48
C LYS A 168 -22.04 0.14 -13.91
N PHE A 169 -21.47 -0.48 -14.97
CA PHE A 169 -21.76 -0.13 -16.37
C PHE A 169 -22.38 -1.24 -17.25
N LYS A 170 -22.92 -0.83 -18.41
CA LYS A 170 -23.91 -1.59 -19.23
C LYS A 170 -23.40 -2.70 -20.15
N ASN A 171 -22.13 -2.74 -20.58
CA ASN A 171 -21.68 -3.76 -21.56
C ASN A 171 -20.20 -4.18 -21.45
N ARG A 172 -19.85 -5.21 -22.24
CA ARG A 172 -18.78 -6.18 -21.95
C ARG A 172 -17.38 -5.79 -22.45
N ILE A 173 -17.25 -4.79 -23.33
CA ILE A 173 -15.96 -4.40 -23.95
C ILE A 173 -15.23 -3.35 -23.10
N ALA A 174 -15.97 -2.42 -22.47
CA ALA A 174 -15.39 -1.48 -21.50
C ALA A 174 -14.88 -2.17 -20.21
N ALA A 175 -15.34 -3.40 -19.93
CA ALA A 175 -15.01 -4.15 -18.73
C ALA A 175 -13.70 -4.95 -18.79
N SER A 176 -13.01 -5.02 -19.94
CA SER A 176 -11.94 -6.01 -20.17
C SER A 176 -10.50 -5.48 -20.07
N VAL A 177 -10.27 -4.24 -19.63
CA VAL A 177 -8.92 -3.66 -19.49
C VAL A 177 -8.78 -3.05 -18.09
N ALA A 178 -8.03 -3.73 -17.22
CA ALA A 178 -8.16 -3.69 -15.76
C ALA A 178 -7.77 -2.35 -15.07
N ILE A 179 -8.60 -1.93 -14.10
CA ILE A 179 -8.29 -0.90 -13.08
C ILE A 179 -8.76 -1.42 -11.70
N LYS A 180 -8.08 -0.94 -10.65
CA LYS A 180 -8.28 -1.30 -9.23
C LYS A 180 -9.42 -0.49 -8.59
N ARG A 181 -9.73 -0.82 -7.32
CA ARG A 181 -10.80 -0.21 -6.52
C ARG A 181 -10.47 1.23 -6.08
N ALA A 182 -11.50 2.03 -5.90
CA ALA A 182 -11.47 3.32 -5.22
C ALA A 182 -12.46 3.30 -4.04
N TYR A 183 -12.21 4.14 -3.05
CA TYR A 183 -12.99 4.26 -1.82
C TYR A 183 -13.11 5.74 -1.45
N LEU A 184 -14.29 6.17 -0.97
CA LEU A 184 -14.46 7.44 -0.28
C LEU A 184 -14.77 7.16 1.18
N TYR A 185 -14.15 7.94 2.07
CA TYR A 185 -14.35 7.92 3.51
C TYR A 185 -14.75 9.32 3.99
N ASN A 186 -15.54 9.39 5.06
CA ASN A 186 -15.92 10.63 5.77
C ASN A 186 -14.92 10.91 6.92
#